data_AF-A0A7Y2TAW3-F1
#
_entry.id   AF-A0A7Y2TAW3-F1
#
_cell.length_a   1.000
_cell.length_b   1.000
_cell.length_c   1.000
_cell.angle_alpha   90.00
_cell.angle_beta   90.00
_cell.angle_gamma   90.00
#
_symmetry.space_group_name_H-M   'P 1'
#
loop_
_entity.id
_entity.type
_entity.pdbx_description
1 polymer ?
#
loop_
_entity_poly.entity_id
_entity_poly.type
_entity_poly.pdbx_seq_one_letter_code
_entity_poly.pdbx_strand_id
1 'polypeptide(L)'
;MEHISLEIFFDSETDWEINQYRILAELKKARTEFGQKKIYPSLAMLIKLNRELNQIKDERVNLSQNFPKQIKGFDFKEQKIIFETSKNLELNDNIEVVFDLIDWALPYINETIEEGTVLFDFVDEN
;
A
#
# COMPACT_ATOMS: atom_id res chain seq x y z
N MET A 1 11.71 4.99 -14.44
CA MET A 1 11.32 5.83 -13.29
C MET A 1 10.74 4.88 -12.27
N GLU A 2 11.20 4.91 -11.03
CA GLU A 2 10.54 4.16 -9.96
C GLU A 2 9.13 4.73 -9.77
N HIS A 3 8.17 3.85 -9.56
CA HIS A 3 6.77 4.17 -9.32
C HIS A 3 6.40 3.57 -7.97
N ILE A 4 5.37 4.11 -7.32
CA ILE A 4 4.90 3.59 -6.03
C ILE A 4 4.68 2.07 -6.10
N SER A 5 5.20 1.41 -5.08
CA SER A 5 5.17 -0.04 -4.94
C SER A 5 5.09 -0.39 -3.46
N LEU A 6 4.78 -1.66 -3.19
CA LEU A 6 4.46 -2.14 -1.85
C LEU A 6 5.62 -1.93 -0.85
N GLU A 7 6.85 -1.92 -1.35
CA GLU A 7 8.09 -1.80 -0.57
C GLU A 7 8.16 -0.52 0.26
N ILE A 8 7.53 0.59 -0.18
CA ILE A 8 7.52 1.87 0.55
C ILE A 8 6.83 1.73 1.92
N PHE A 9 5.89 0.79 2.07
CA PHE A 9 5.18 0.57 3.32
C PHE A 9 5.98 -0.27 4.32
N PHE A 10 7.05 -0.95 3.89
CA PHE A 10 7.82 -1.89 4.70
C PHE A 10 9.28 -1.48 4.90
N ASP A 11 9.64 -0.26 4.49
CA ASP A 11 10.97 0.30 4.68
C ASP A 11 11.22 0.62 6.16
N SER A 12 11.85 -0.34 6.87
CA SER A 12 12.16 -0.27 8.30
C SER A 12 13.16 0.82 8.69
N GLU A 13 13.82 1.46 7.72
CA GLU A 13 14.79 2.53 7.98
C GLU A 13 14.16 3.92 8.04
N THR A 14 12.83 4.03 7.82
CA THR A 14 12.15 5.33 7.70
C THR A 14 11.00 5.53 8.69
N ASP A 15 10.95 6.74 9.24
CA ASP A 15 9.88 7.17 10.14
C ASP A 15 8.55 7.31 9.39
N TRP A 16 7.43 7.17 10.10
CA TRP A 16 6.07 7.18 9.55
C TRP A 16 5.82 8.41 8.67
N GLU A 17 6.22 9.60 9.11
CA GLU A 17 6.07 10.85 8.38
C GLU A 17 6.81 10.83 7.04
N ILE A 18 8.03 10.26 6.99
CA ILE A 18 8.82 10.19 5.76
C ILE A 18 8.07 9.34 4.73
N ASN A 19 7.48 8.22 5.16
CA ASN A 19 6.71 7.37 4.27
C ASN A 19 5.42 8.03 3.78
N GLN A 20 4.74 8.83 4.62
CA GLN A 20 3.61 9.64 4.16
C GLN A 20 4.03 10.59 3.03
N TYR A 21 5.14 11.31 3.19
CA TYR A 21 5.62 12.22 2.15
C TYR A 21 6.00 11.49 0.86
N ARG A 22 6.64 10.32 0.96
CA ARG A 22 6.97 9.48 -0.21
C ARG A 22 5.71 9.03 -0.94
N ILE A 23 4.71 8.52 -0.22
CA ILE A 23 3.43 8.09 -0.80
C ILE A 23 2.74 9.27 -1.50
N LEU A 24 2.61 10.42 -0.83
CA LEU A 24 1.98 11.61 -1.41
C LEU A 24 2.73 12.14 -2.63
N ALA A 25 4.06 12.10 -2.62
CA ALA A 25 4.88 12.50 -3.75
C ALA A 25 4.62 11.61 -4.97
N GLU A 26 4.54 10.29 -4.79
CA GLU A 26 4.23 9.37 -5.88
C GLU A 26 2.80 9.50 -6.39
N LEU A 27 1.81 9.69 -5.51
CA LEU A 27 0.43 9.96 -5.93
C LEU A 27 0.33 11.27 -6.73
N LYS A 28 1.03 12.32 -6.29
CA LYS A 28 1.09 13.59 -7.03
C LYS A 28 1.71 13.41 -8.41
N LYS A 29 2.74 12.58 -8.53
CA LYS A 29 3.38 12.25 -9.80
C LYS A 29 2.42 11.50 -10.73
N ALA A 30 1.70 10.51 -10.23
CA ALA A 30 0.69 9.80 -11.01
C ALA A 30 -0.40 10.76 -11.53
N ARG A 31 -0.94 11.63 -10.68
CA ARG A 31 -1.89 12.68 -11.09
C ARG A 31 -1.33 13.61 -12.17
N THR A 32 -0.05 13.98 -12.05
CA THR A 32 0.63 14.81 -13.05
C THR A 32 0.72 14.08 -14.40
N GLU A 33 1.01 12.78 -14.40
CA GLU A 33 1.04 11.95 -15.60
C GLU A 33 -0.36 11.80 -16.23
N PHE A 34 -1.40 11.64 -15.40
CA PHE A 34 -2.79 11.62 -15.88
C PHE A 34 -3.17 12.90 -16.61
N GLY A 35 -2.85 14.07 -16.05
CA GLY A 35 -3.07 15.37 -16.69
C GLY A 35 -2.30 15.55 -18.01
N GLN A 36 -1.20 14.80 -18.22
CA GLN A 36 -0.44 14.76 -19.47
C GLN A 36 -0.99 13.72 -20.47
N LYS A 37 -2.17 13.15 -20.23
CA LYS A 37 -2.76 12.03 -21.00
C LYS A 37 -1.89 10.76 -20.97
N LYS A 38 -1.00 10.63 -19.99
CA LYS A 38 -0.18 9.42 -19.76
C LYS A 38 -0.81 8.64 -18.61
N ILE A 39 -1.99 8.08 -18.87
CA ILE A 39 -2.77 7.37 -17.85
C ILE A 39 -2.11 6.04 -17.49
N TYR A 40 -1.64 5.32 -18.50
CA TYR A 40 -0.83 4.13 -18.33
C TYR A 40 0.66 4.49 -18.41
N PRO A 41 1.53 3.81 -17.63
CA PRO A 41 1.23 2.66 -16.78
C PRO A 41 0.68 2.99 -15.38
N SER A 42 0.67 4.26 -14.98
CA SER A 42 0.50 4.68 -13.58
C SER A 42 -0.82 4.25 -12.95
N LEU A 43 -1.92 4.28 -13.72
CA LEU A 43 -3.22 3.79 -13.24
C LEU A 43 -3.18 2.28 -12.92
N ALA A 44 -2.60 1.46 -13.80
CA ALA A 44 -2.49 0.02 -13.59
C ALA A 44 -1.65 -0.32 -12.35
N MET A 45 -0.61 0.48 -12.09
CA MET A 45 0.25 0.31 -10.91
C MET A 45 -0.48 0.65 -9.62
N LEU A 46 -1.26 1.73 -9.59
CA LEU A 46 -2.06 2.10 -8.44
C LEU A 46 -3.16 1.05 -8.15
N ILE A 47 -3.84 0.54 -9.18
CA ILE A 47 -4.83 -0.54 -9.02
C ILE A 47 -4.17 -1.80 -8.44
N LYS A 48 -2.99 -2.17 -8.94
CA LYS A 48 -2.22 -3.30 -8.41
C LYS A 48 -1.88 -3.11 -6.94
N LEU A 49 -1.29 -1.95 -6.58
CA LEU A 49 -0.93 -1.60 -5.21
C LEU A 49 -2.15 -1.62 -4.29
N ASN A 50 -3.26 -1.03 -4.72
CA ASN A 50 -4.50 -1.00 -3.95
C ASN A 50 -5.00 -2.41 -3.63
N ARG A 51 -4.98 -3.31 -4.61
CA ARG A 51 -5.36 -4.71 -4.40
C ARG A 51 -4.43 -5.40 -3.38
N GLU A 52 -3.11 -5.21 -3.51
CA GLU A 52 -2.12 -5.80 -2.60
C GLU A 52 -2.32 -5.31 -1.16
N LEU A 53 -2.55 -4.00 -0.97
CA LEU A 53 -2.79 -3.41 0.35
C LEU A 53 -4.10 -3.90 0.98
N ASN A 54 -5.18 -4.03 0.21
CA ASN A 54 -6.44 -4.59 0.70
C ASN A 54 -6.30 -6.08 1.07
N GLN A 55 -5.55 -6.86 0.29
CA GLN A 55 -5.26 -8.27 0.63
C GLN A 55 -4.52 -8.37 1.97
N ILE A 56 -3.50 -7.54 2.19
CA ILE A 56 -2.74 -7.48 3.45
C ILE A 56 -3.65 -7.12 4.63
N LYS A 57 -4.58 -6.18 4.43
CA LYS A 57 -5.55 -5.77 5.44
C LYS A 57 -6.56 -6.89 5.78
N ASP A 58 -7.08 -7.56 4.77
CA ASP A 58 -7.99 -8.70 4.96
C ASP A 58 -7.30 -9.85 5.69
N GLU A 59 -6.04 -10.12 5.36
CA GLU A 59 -5.21 -11.10 6.05
C GLU A 59 -5.03 -10.75 7.53
N ARG A 60 -4.75 -9.48 7.87
CA ARG A 60 -4.71 -9.00 9.28
C ARG A 60 -6.02 -9.26 10.02
N VAL A 61 -7.16 -8.94 9.41
CA VAL A 61 -8.49 -9.16 10.03
C VAL A 61 -8.71 -10.64 10.29
N ASN A 62 -8.47 -11.49 9.29
CA ASN A 62 -8.60 -12.94 9.40
C ASN A 62 -7.70 -13.51 10.51
N LEU A 63 -6.48 -13.02 10.66
CA LEU A 63 -5.59 -13.41 11.75
C LEU A 63 -6.13 -12.99 13.13
N SER A 64 -6.57 -11.74 13.26
CA SER A 64 -7.06 -11.21 14.53
C SER A 64 -8.28 -11.97 15.05
N GLN A 65 -9.15 -12.45 14.14
CA GLN A 65 -10.34 -13.22 14.46
C GLN A 65 -10.02 -14.67 14.83
N ASN A 66 -9.08 -15.31 14.11
CA ASN A 66 -8.74 -16.72 14.34
C ASN A 66 -7.73 -16.90 15.48
N PHE A 67 -6.87 -15.91 15.75
CA PHE A 67 -5.80 -15.97 16.75
C PHE A 67 -5.68 -14.63 17.51
N PRO A 68 -6.64 -14.30 18.39
CA PRO A 68 -6.72 -13.00 19.07
C PRO A 68 -5.55 -12.66 20.03
N LYS A 69 -4.49 -13.49 20.09
CA LYS A 69 -3.33 -13.29 20.98
C LYS A 69 -1.94 -13.42 20.31
N GLN A 70 -1.81 -13.53 18.98
CA GLN A 70 -0.50 -13.79 18.35
C GLN A 70 -0.33 -13.18 16.93
N ILE A 71 -0.40 -11.86 16.77
CA ILE A 71 0.14 -11.20 15.57
C ILE A 71 1.59 -10.82 15.87
N LYS A 72 2.57 -11.41 15.17
CA LYS A 72 4.01 -11.20 15.41
C LYS A 72 4.84 -10.83 14.16
N GLY A 73 4.28 -10.89 12.95
CA GLY A 73 5.00 -10.52 11.70
C GLY A 73 4.34 -11.06 10.42
N PHE A 74 4.76 -10.55 9.26
CA PHE A 74 4.30 -10.92 7.91
C PHE A 74 5.51 -11.34 7.05
N ASP A 75 5.40 -12.42 6.27
CA ASP A 75 6.46 -12.83 5.33
C ASP A 75 6.18 -12.27 3.93
N PHE A 76 7.03 -11.32 3.56
CA PHE A 76 6.95 -10.53 2.33
C PHE A 76 7.39 -11.27 1.07
N LYS A 77 8.07 -12.42 1.18
CA LYS A 77 8.48 -13.19 -0.01
C LYS A 77 7.35 -14.04 -0.60
N GLU A 78 6.48 -14.53 0.26
CA GLU A 78 5.45 -15.53 -0.11
C GLU A 78 4.02 -14.97 -0.06
N GLN A 79 3.84 -13.69 0.30
CA GLN A 79 2.52 -13.11 0.63
C GLN A 79 1.75 -13.99 1.63
N LYS A 80 2.45 -14.44 2.68
CA LYS A 80 1.87 -15.29 3.73
C LYS A 80 2.34 -14.81 5.09
N ILE A 81 1.48 -14.95 6.09
CA ILE A 81 1.89 -14.73 7.47
C ILE A 81 2.66 -15.97 7.95
N ILE A 82 3.94 -15.80 8.26
CA ILE A 82 4.72 -16.83 8.97
C ILE A 82 4.44 -16.71 10.47
N PHE A 83 3.99 -17.82 11.05
CA PHE A 83 4.05 -18.04 12.48
C PHE A 83 5.33 -18.80 12.81
N GLU A 84 6.27 -18.17 13.51
CA GLU A 84 7.24 -18.94 14.29
C GLU A 84 7.58 -18.34 15.66
N THR A 85 7.79 -19.26 16.57
CA THR A 85 7.88 -19.07 18.00
C THR A 85 9.33 -18.75 18.36
N SER A 86 9.56 -17.57 18.94
CA SER A 86 10.75 -17.16 19.73
C SER A 86 11.74 -16.20 19.06
N LYS A 87 12.00 -15.11 19.79
CA LYS A 87 13.29 -14.41 19.94
C LYS A 87 13.69 -13.39 18.86
N ASN A 88 12.82 -12.42 18.57
CA ASN A 88 13.21 -11.03 18.28
C ASN A 88 12.04 -10.13 18.68
N LEU A 89 12.22 -9.38 19.77
CA LEU A 89 11.19 -8.57 20.43
C LEU A 89 11.02 -7.17 19.80
N GLU A 90 11.70 -6.85 18.70
CA GLU A 90 11.68 -5.51 18.06
C GLU A 90 10.68 -5.39 16.89
N LEU A 91 10.08 -6.49 16.43
CA LEU A 91 9.14 -6.50 15.29
C LEU A 91 7.68 -6.17 15.66
N ASN A 92 7.32 -6.26 16.95
CA ASN A 92 5.94 -6.08 17.39
C ASN A 92 5.47 -4.62 17.34
N ASP A 93 6.35 -3.65 17.58
CA ASP A 93 5.97 -2.23 17.58
C ASP A 93 5.91 -1.65 16.16
N ASN A 94 6.64 -2.24 15.20
CA ASN A 94 6.74 -1.73 13.83
C ASN A 94 5.56 -2.16 12.94
N ILE A 95 4.93 -3.31 13.18
CA ILE A 95 3.91 -3.83 12.26
C ILE A 95 2.59 -3.05 12.33
N GLU A 96 2.19 -2.60 13.52
CA GLU A 96 0.98 -1.79 13.69
C GLU A 96 1.12 -0.43 13.01
N VAL A 97 2.31 0.19 13.08
CA VAL A 97 2.62 1.44 12.35
C VAL A 97 2.47 1.26 10.84
N VAL A 98 2.86 0.10 10.31
CA VAL A 98 2.65 -0.21 8.89
C VAL A 98 1.16 -0.31 8.56
N PHE A 99 0.38 -1.03 9.36
CA PHE A 99 -1.06 -1.13 9.13
C PHE A 99 -1.77 0.22 9.25
N ASP A 100 -1.37 1.06 10.21
CA ASP A 100 -1.87 2.43 10.35
C ASP A 100 -1.50 3.29 9.12
N LEU A 101 -0.29 3.14 8.58
CA LEU A 101 0.12 3.80 7.34
C LEU A 101 -0.68 3.31 6.13
N ILE A 102 -0.96 2.00 6.03
CA ILE A 102 -1.82 1.42 4.98
C ILE A 102 -3.23 2.00 5.08
N ASP A 103 -3.82 1.97 6.27
CA ASP A 103 -5.17 2.51 6.51
C ASP A 103 -5.24 4.01 6.21
N TRP A 104 -4.19 4.75 6.52
CA TRP A 104 -4.06 6.16 6.16
C TRP A 104 -3.91 6.38 4.65
N ALA A 105 -3.12 5.56 3.95
CA ALA A 105 -2.80 5.76 2.53
C ALA A 105 -3.92 5.33 1.58
N LEU A 106 -4.67 4.29 1.92
CA LEU A 106 -5.70 3.68 1.06
C LEU A 106 -6.73 4.69 0.50
N PRO A 107 -7.29 5.63 1.29
CA PRO A 107 -8.21 6.65 0.78
C PRO A 107 -7.59 7.49 -0.35
N TYR A 108 -6.33 7.92 -0.20
CA TYR A 108 -5.64 8.75 -1.21
C TYR A 108 -5.31 7.95 -2.48
N ILE A 109 -4.98 6.66 -2.32
CA ILE A 109 -4.76 5.74 -3.45
C ILE A 109 -6.09 5.55 -4.22
N ASN A 110 -7.19 5.30 -3.51
CA ASN A 110 -8.52 5.14 -4.10
C ASN A 110 -8.95 6.38 -4.90
N GLU A 111 -8.82 7.57 -4.31
CA GLU A 111 -9.14 8.85 -4.96
C GLU A 111 -8.31 9.03 -6.25
N THR A 112 -7.01 8.73 -6.20
CA THR A 112 -6.13 8.84 -7.37
C THR A 112 -6.52 7.84 -8.46
N ILE A 113 -6.93 6.61 -8.11
CA ILE A 113 -7.43 5.62 -9.07
C ILE A 113 -8.73 6.10 -9.72
N GLU A 114 -9.65 6.64 -8.94
CA GLU A 114 -10.92 7.17 -9.44
C GLU A 114 -10.68 8.31 -10.43
N GLU A 115 -9.82 9.28 -10.09
CA GLU A 115 -9.40 10.36 -10.99
C GLU A 115 -8.83 9.81 -12.31
N GLY A 116 -7.91 8.84 -12.24
CA GLY A 116 -7.31 8.24 -13.43
C GLY A 116 -8.31 7.46 -14.29
N THR A 117 -9.29 6.82 -13.66
CA THR A 117 -10.36 6.06 -14.34
C THR A 117 -11.30 7.02 -15.08
N VAL A 118 -11.77 8.08 -14.41
CA VAL A 118 -12.62 9.11 -15.03
C VAL A 118 -11.92 9.77 -16.22
N LEU A 119 -10.62 10.07 -16.10
CA LEU A 119 -9.84 10.62 -17.21
C LEU A 119 -9.66 9.62 -18.36
N PHE A 120 -9.57 8.33 -18.06
CA PHE A 120 -9.46 7.29 -19.08
C PHE A 120 -10.77 7.18 -19.86
N ASP A 121 -11.89 7.07 -19.16
CA ASP A 121 -13.22 6.98 -19.77
C ASP A 121 -13.49 8.19 -20.67
N PHE A 122 -13.12 9.40 -20.22
CA PHE A 122 -13.24 10.61 -21.03
C PHE A 122 -12.40 10.58 -22.32
N VAL A 123 -11.23 9.93 -22.31
CA VAL A 123 -10.38 9.79 -23.50
C VAL A 123 -10.90 8.71 -24.45
N ASP A 124 -11.51 7.64 -23.94
CA ASP A 124 -12.04 6.54 -24.76
C ASP A 124 -13.37 6.94 -25.46
N GLU A 125 -14.15 7.83 -24.83
CA GLU A 125 -15.41 8.35 -25.39
C GLU A 125 -15.23 9.43 -26.48
N ASN A 126 -14.01 9.95 -26.71
CA ASN A 126 -13.71 11.03 -27.68
C ASN A 126 -12.68 10.64 -28.75
#